data_AF-K5W5P6-F1
#
_entry.id   AF-K5W5P6-F1
#
_cell.length_a   1.000
_cell.length_b   1.000
_cell.length_c   1.000
_cell.angle_alpha   90.00
_cell.angle_beta   90.00
_cell.angle_gamma   90.00
#
_symmetry.space_group_name_H-M   'P 1'
#
loop_
_entity.id
_entity.type
_entity.pdbx_description
1 polymer ?
#
loop_
_entity_poly.entity_id
_entity_poly.type
_entity_poly.pdbx_seq_one_letter_code
_entity_poly.pdbx_strand_id
1 'polypeptide(L)'
;MQHITSSDPMVEPGFDPHYFEHEVDLDVLVETAKFSRSIVQHAPLRDMIAREVVPGPDVQTDEQLKSFVKNTYSTTWHTCGTCSMMPRDKGGVVGHDLKVYGTNNLRVVDLSVAPLHIAAHVQGGWGELSPRACTD
;
A
#
# COMPACT_ATOMS: atom_id res chain seq x y z
N MET A 1 3.13 -10.17 1.17
CA MET A 1 3.74 -10.65 2.41
C MET A 1 5.23 -10.89 2.21
N GLN A 2 6.02 -10.72 3.28
CA GLN A 2 7.46 -10.98 3.28
C GLN A 2 7.74 -12.23 4.12
N HIS A 3 8.55 -13.14 3.60
CA HIS A 3 8.93 -14.36 4.31
C HIS A 3 10.41 -14.70 4.10
N ILE A 4 11.01 -15.32 5.11
CA ILE A 4 12.39 -15.82 4.99
C ILE A 4 12.48 -16.89 3.90
N THR A 5 13.56 -16.88 3.15
CA THR A 5 13.88 -17.88 2.11
C THR A 5 15.03 -18.80 2.55
N SER A 6 15.67 -18.47 3.66
CA SER A 6 16.84 -19.14 4.25
C SER A 6 16.79 -19.02 5.77
N SER A 7 17.54 -19.86 6.47
CA SER A 7 17.79 -19.74 7.91
C SER A 7 18.88 -18.74 8.26
N ASP A 8 19.63 -18.24 7.26
CA ASP A 8 20.62 -17.16 7.43
C ASP A 8 19.90 -15.80 7.47
N PRO A 9 19.95 -15.05 8.59
CA PRO A 9 19.27 -13.75 8.72
C PRO A 9 19.88 -12.65 7.83
N MET A 10 21.05 -12.87 7.23
CA MET A 10 21.69 -11.92 6.32
C MET A 10 21.20 -12.07 4.86
N VAL A 11 20.44 -13.14 4.57
CA VAL A 11 19.84 -13.35 3.25
C VAL A 11 18.56 -12.53 3.15
N GLU A 12 18.41 -11.79 2.05
CA GLU A 12 17.19 -11.01 1.79
C GLU A 12 15.96 -11.93 1.74
N PRO A 13 14.86 -11.53 2.38
CA PRO A 13 13.62 -12.30 2.33
C PRO A 13 12.95 -12.19 0.97
N GLY A 14 12.05 -13.14 0.69
CA GLY A 14 11.17 -13.06 -0.47
C GLY A 14 10.05 -12.05 -0.23
N PHE A 15 9.65 -11.36 -1.29
CA PHE A 15 8.55 -10.38 -1.27
C PHE A 15 7.51 -10.78 -2.31
N ASP A 16 6.28 -11.02 -1.86
CA ASP A 16 5.14 -11.22 -2.75
C ASP A 16 3.95 -10.39 -2.28
N PRO A 17 3.70 -9.21 -2.84
CA PRO A 17 2.60 -8.35 -2.42
C PRO A 17 1.22 -8.79 -2.92
N HIS A 18 1.11 -9.80 -3.80
CA HIS A 18 -0.15 -10.23 -4.39
C HIS A 18 -0.94 -9.07 -5.05
N TYR A 19 -0.25 -8.16 -5.76
CA TYR A 19 -0.92 -7.04 -6.43
C TYR A 19 -2.01 -7.53 -7.38
N PHE A 20 -3.19 -6.91 -7.30
CA PHE A 20 -4.36 -7.24 -8.11
C PHE A 20 -4.95 -8.64 -7.86
N GLU A 21 -4.67 -9.26 -6.71
CA GLU A 21 -5.34 -10.49 -6.27
C GLU A 21 -6.86 -10.28 -6.11
N HIS A 22 -7.26 -9.09 -5.67
CA HIS A 22 -8.66 -8.68 -5.66
C HIS A 22 -8.96 -7.74 -6.83
N GLU A 23 -10.00 -8.07 -7.62
CA GLU A 23 -10.36 -7.31 -8.82
C GLU A 23 -10.64 -5.83 -8.55
N VAL A 24 -11.17 -5.53 -7.35
CA VAL A 24 -11.47 -4.17 -6.90
C VAL A 24 -10.24 -3.25 -6.93
N ASP A 25 -9.03 -3.78 -6.68
CA ASP A 25 -7.81 -2.99 -6.70
C ASP A 25 -7.55 -2.41 -8.09
N LEU A 26 -7.75 -3.24 -9.11
CA LEU A 26 -7.58 -2.84 -10.50
C LEU A 26 -8.69 -1.90 -10.95
N ASP A 27 -9.93 -2.20 -10.58
CA ASP A 27 -11.10 -1.38 -10.95
C ASP A 27 -10.99 0.04 -10.38
N VAL A 28 -10.56 0.17 -9.12
CA VAL A 28 -10.33 1.48 -8.49
C VAL A 28 -9.26 2.28 -9.24
N LEU A 29 -8.17 1.66 -9.69
CA LEU A 29 -7.13 2.35 -10.46
C LEU A 29 -7.61 2.77 -11.86
N VAL A 30 -8.44 1.94 -12.51
CA VAL A 30 -9.05 2.28 -13.81
C VAL A 30 -9.99 3.48 -13.66
N GLU A 31 -10.85 3.48 -12.65
CA GLU A 31 -11.73 4.63 -12.37
C GLU A 31 -10.93 5.87 -11.98
N THR A 32 -9.82 5.72 -11.26
CA THR A 32 -8.90 6.84 -10.95
C THR A 32 -8.28 7.42 -12.22
N ALA A 33 -7.92 6.60 -13.20
CA ALA A 33 -7.40 7.05 -14.49
C ALA A 33 -8.47 7.81 -15.30
N LYS A 34 -9.70 7.29 -15.37
CA LYS A 34 -10.85 7.97 -16.01
C LYS A 34 -11.15 9.31 -15.34
N PHE A 35 -11.14 9.34 -14.00
CA PHE A 35 -11.36 10.55 -13.23
C PHE A 35 -10.25 11.58 -13.45
N SER A 36 -8.99 11.15 -13.50
CA SER A 36 -7.87 12.04 -13.82
C SER A 36 -8.01 12.66 -15.21
N ARG A 37 -8.47 11.88 -16.20
CA ARG A 37 -8.79 12.37 -17.55
C ARG A 37 -9.95 13.35 -17.58
N SER A 38 -10.96 13.20 -16.72
CA SER A 38 -12.08 14.15 -16.67
C SER A 38 -11.67 15.48 -16.06
N ILE A 39 -10.83 15.48 -15.02
CA ILE A 39 -10.32 16.70 -14.38
C ILE A 39 -9.65 17.63 -15.40
N VAL A 40 -8.81 17.08 -16.28
CA VAL A 40 -8.06 17.88 -17.26
C VAL A 40 -8.93 18.48 -18.37
N GLN A 41 -10.20 18.06 -18.51
CA GLN A 41 -11.14 18.65 -19.48
C GLN A 41 -11.71 19.99 -19.02
N HIS A 42 -11.44 20.40 -17.76
CA HIS A 42 -11.95 21.63 -17.18
C HIS A 42 -10.87 22.72 -17.16
N ALA A 43 -11.29 23.98 -17.34
CA ALA A 43 -10.41 25.14 -17.17
C ALA A 43 -10.02 25.30 -15.68
N PRO A 44 -8.79 25.74 -15.34
CA PRO A 44 -7.76 26.23 -16.27
C PRO A 44 -6.87 25.12 -16.88
N LEU A 45 -6.98 23.88 -16.40
CA LEU A 45 -6.08 22.79 -16.82
C LEU A 45 -6.18 22.48 -18.31
N ARG A 46 -7.39 22.42 -18.87
CA ARG A 46 -7.61 22.16 -20.30
C ARG A 46 -6.85 23.15 -21.19
N ASP A 47 -6.77 24.41 -20.78
CA ASP A 47 -6.17 25.46 -21.59
C ASP A 47 -4.63 25.47 -21.46
N MET A 48 -4.07 24.74 -20.48
CA MET A 48 -2.63 24.59 -20.24
C MET A 48 -2.05 23.27 -20.77
N ILE A 49 -2.88 22.24 -20.93
CA ILE A 49 -2.45 20.90 -21.31
C ILE A 49 -2.56 20.74 -22.83
N ALA A 50 -1.42 20.48 -23.49
CA ALA A 50 -1.40 20.30 -24.95
C ALA A 50 -2.00 18.97 -25.40
N ARG A 51 -1.66 17.87 -24.71
CA ARG A 51 -2.16 16.51 -24.99
C ARG A 51 -1.82 15.56 -23.85
N GLU A 52 -2.56 14.46 -23.78
CA GLU A 52 -2.18 13.30 -22.98
C GLU A 52 -1.01 12.54 -23.63
N VAL A 53 -0.02 12.15 -22.82
CA VAL A 53 1.14 11.35 -23.28
C VAL A 53 1.03 9.90 -22.84
N VAL A 54 0.54 9.66 -21.62
CA VAL A 54 0.43 8.34 -21.00
C VAL A 54 -0.91 8.27 -20.26
N PRO A 55 -1.72 7.20 -20.41
CA PRO A 55 -1.56 6.10 -21.38
C PRO A 55 -1.69 6.52 -22.85
N GLY A 56 -2.18 7.73 -23.10
CA GLY A 56 -2.30 8.30 -24.45
C GLY A 56 -3.68 8.08 -25.06
N PRO A 57 -3.96 8.75 -26.19
CA PRO A 57 -5.31 8.83 -26.76
C PRO A 57 -5.83 7.52 -27.37
N ASP A 58 -4.97 6.53 -27.64
CA ASP A 58 -5.40 5.27 -28.24
C ASP A 58 -5.94 4.25 -27.22
N VAL A 59 -5.74 4.54 -25.92
CA VAL A 59 -6.24 3.71 -24.80
C VAL A 59 -7.57 4.30 -24.33
N GLN A 60 -8.68 3.69 -24.73
CA GLN A 60 -10.04 4.22 -24.52
C GLN A 60 -10.97 3.26 -23.78
N THR A 61 -10.82 1.94 -23.97
CA THR A 61 -11.70 0.96 -23.31
C THR A 61 -11.18 0.58 -21.93
N ASP A 62 -12.07 0.06 -21.10
CA ASP A 62 -11.74 -0.43 -19.75
C ASP A 62 -10.70 -1.55 -19.82
N GLU A 63 -10.77 -2.44 -20.80
CA GLU A 63 -9.81 -3.52 -20.99
C GLU A 63 -8.42 -2.98 -21.36
N GLN A 64 -8.36 -1.96 -22.21
CA GLN A 64 -7.10 -1.30 -22.57
C GLN A 64 -6.51 -0.58 -21.35
N LEU A 65 -7.33 0.10 -20.56
CA LEU A 65 -6.90 0.74 -19.30
C LEU A 65 -6.43 -0.29 -18.27
N LYS A 66 -7.16 -1.39 -18.08
CA LYS A 66 -6.77 -2.51 -17.20
C LYS A 66 -5.42 -3.09 -17.60
N SER A 67 -5.23 -3.33 -18.90
CA SER A 67 -3.96 -3.81 -19.46
C SER A 67 -2.83 -2.81 -19.21
N PHE A 68 -3.08 -1.52 -19.49
CA PHE A 68 -2.12 -0.46 -19.22
C PHE A 68 -1.71 -0.43 -17.74
N VAL A 69 -2.68 -0.35 -16.82
CA VAL A 69 -2.42 -0.32 -15.37
C VAL A 69 -1.59 -1.53 -14.95
N LYS A 70 -1.95 -2.76 -15.35
CA LYS A 70 -1.17 -3.96 -15.02
C LYS A 70 0.28 -3.89 -15.49
N ASN A 71 0.53 -3.31 -16.65
CA ASN A 71 1.85 -3.26 -17.26
C ASN A 71 2.73 -2.10 -16.74
N THR A 72 2.12 -1.05 -16.20
CA THR A 72 2.85 0.16 -15.78
C THR A 72 2.73 0.46 -14.28
N TYR A 73 1.96 -0.33 -13.54
CA TYR A 73 1.80 -0.14 -12.11
C TYR A 73 3.14 -0.17 -11.39
N SER A 74 3.26 0.71 -10.41
CA SER A 74 4.38 0.76 -9.48
C SER A 74 3.84 1.03 -8.08
N THR A 75 4.60 0.61 -7.09
CA THR A 75 4.29 0.86 -5.69
C THR A 75 4.67 2.28 -5.29
N THR A 76 3.95 2.84 -4.32
CA THR A 76 4.34 4.10 -3.65
C THR A 76 5.26 3.87 -2.45
N TRP A 77 5.78 2.65 -2.27
CA TRP A 77 6.69 2.26 -1.18
C TRP A 77 6.09 2.41 0.22
N HIS A 78 4.79 2.09 0.37
CA HIS A 78 4.04 2.20 1.63
C HIS A 78 3.61 0.83 2.21
N THR A 79 4.48 -0.18 2.16
CA THR A 79 4.15 -1.52 2.68
C THR A 79 3.87 -1.50 4.19
N CYS A 80 2.74 -2.08 4.63
CA CYS A 80 2.32 -2.13 6.03
C CYS A 80 1.65 -3.48 6.39
N GLY A 81 1.33 -3.68 7.67
CA GLY A 81 0.45 -4.76 8.14
C GLY A 81 1.06 -6.15 8.31
N THR A 82 2.36 -6.34 8.07
CA THR A 82 3.03 -7.65 8.19
C THR A 82 3.15 -8.19 9.63
N CYS A 83 3.03 -7.33 10.64
CA CYS A 83 2.96 -7.70 12.07
C CYS A 83 1.74 -7.05 12.73
N SER A 84 0.59 -7.20 12.10
CA SER A 84 -0.66 -6.50 12.43
C SER A 84 -1.02 -6.44 13.92
N MET A 85 -1.34 -5.24 14.39
CA MET A 85 -1.93 -4.98 15.70
C MET A 85 -3.43 -5.27 15.67
N MET A 86 -3.79 -6.53 15.95
CA MET A 86 -5.16 -7.04 15.96
C MET A 86 -5.34 -8.09 17.07
N PRO A 87 -6.59 -8.50 17.40
CA PRO A 87 -6.82 -9.67 18.22
C PRO A 87 -6.12 -10.91 17.64
N ARG A 88 -5.53 -11.73 18.52
CA ARG A 88 -4.75 -12.93 18.12
C ARG A 88 -5.59 -13.94 17.33
N ASP A 89 -6.84 -14.12 17.72
CA ASP A 89 -7.81 -15.01 17.04
C ASP A 89 -8.23 -14.51 15.64
N LYS A 90 -7.89 -13.26 15.30
CA LYS A 90 -8.10 -12.65 13.97
C LYS A 90 -6.80 -12.48 13.18
N GLY A 91 -5.73 -13.19 13.56
CA GLY A 91 -4.44 -13.14 12.87
C GLY A 91 -3.51 -11.99 13.31
N GLY A 92 -3.79 -11.35 14.45
CA GLY A 92 -2.88 -10.34 15.01
C GLY A 92 -1.56 -10.93 15.51
N VAL A 93 -0.48 -10.17 15.33
CA VAL A 93 0.88 -10.50 15.79
C VAL A 93 1.23 -9.78 17.10
N VAL A 94 0.76 -8.53 17.25
CA VAL A 94 0.98 -7.72 18.45
C VAL A 94 -0.33 -7.26 19.09
N GLY A 95 -0.31 -7.07 20.41
CA GLY A 95 -1.39 -6.41 21.16
C GLY A 95 -1.39 -4.89 21.02
N HIS A 96 -2.35 -4.23 21.67
CA HIS A 96 -2.43 -2.76 21.71
C HIS A 96 -1.22 -2.10 22.41
N ASP A 97 -0.49 -2.87 23.21
CA ASP A 97 0.76 -2.49 23.87
C ASP A 97 2.00 -2.80 23.00
N LEU A 98 1.78 -3.19 21.74
CA LEU A 98 2.80 -3.55 20.75
C LEU A 98 3.62 -4.80 21.13
N LYS A 99 3.25 -5.54 22.18
CA LYS A 99 3.93 -6.77 22.57
C LYS A 99 3.54 -7.92 21.66
N VAL A 100 4.54 -8.68 21.22
CA VAL A 100 4.34 -9.86 20.40
C VAL A 100 3.67 -10.95 21.23
N TYR A 101 2.54 -11.47 20.76
CA TYR A 101 1.81 -12.51 21.46
C TYR A 101 2.68 -13.74 21.72
N GLY A 102 2.63 -14.28 22.94
CA GLY A 102 3.42 -15.45 23.35
C GLY A 102 4.88 -15.15 23.73
N THR A 103 5.24 -13.87 23.85
CA THR A 103 6.55 -13.42 24.34
C THR A 103 6.41 -12.54 25.58
N ASN A 104 7.47 -12.39 26.37
CA ASN A 104 7.43 -11.58 27.59
C ASN A 104 7.98 -10.16 27.41
N ASN A 105 8.94 -9.96 26.50
CA ASN A 105 9.67 -8.69 26.38
C ASN A 105 10.10 -8.40 24.93
N LEU A 106 9.25 -8.71 23.96
CA LEU A 106 9.46 -8.38 22.55
C LEU A 106 8.33 -7.50 22.04
N ARG A 107 8.68 -6.38 21.41
CA ARG A 107 7.74 -5.48 20.73
C ARG A 107 8.13 -5.29 19.27
N VAL A 108 7.14 -5.02 18.42
CA VAL A 108 7.35 -4.55 17.05
C VAL A 108 6.89 -3.10 16.99
N VAL A 109 7.77 -2.21 16.52
CA VAL A 109 7.55 -0.76 16.52
C VAL A 109 7.99 -0.19 15.17
N ASP A 110 7.26 -0.58 14.14
CA ASP A 110 7.32 0.01 12.79
C ASP A 110 5.94 -0.08 12.12
N LEU A 111 5.83 0.36 10.86
CA LEU A 111 4.58 0.39 10.11
C LEU A 111 3.94 -1.01 9.89
N SER A 112 4.68 -2.10 10.11
CA SER A 112 4.15 -3.47 10.04
C SER A 112 2.99 -3.71 11.01
N VAL A 113 2.88 -2.93 12.09
CA VAL A 113 1.80 -3.09 13.07
C VAL A 113 0.49 -2.47 12.64
N ALA A 114 0.48 -1.58 11.63
CA ALA A 114 -0.74 -0.95 11.15
C ALA A 114 -1.65 -2.00 10.49
N PRO A 115 -2.83 -2.32 11.07
CA PRO A 115 -3.66 -3.43 10.59
C PRO A 115 -4.37 -3.12 9.26
N LEU A 116 -4.47 -1.84 8.91
CA LEU A 116 -5.04 -1.35 7.66
C LEU A 116 -4.16 -0.21 7.13
N HIS A 117 -4.11 -0.08 5.81
CA HIS A 117 -3.38 0.99 5.17
C HIS A 117 -4.02 2.35 5.46
N ILE A 118 -3.21 3.40 5.56
CA ILE A 118 -3.64 4.77 5.86
C ILE A 118 -3.79 5.54 4.55
N ALA A 119 -4.84 6.36 4.43
CA ALA A 119 -5.08 7.22 3.27
C ALA A 119 -4.20 8.49 3.27
N ALA A 120 -2.89 8.31 3.48
CA ALA A 120 -1.89 9.37 3.53
C ALA A 120 -0.48 8.80 3.27
N HIS A 121 0.51 9.67 3.09
CA HIS A 121 1.92 9.26 3.17
C HIS A 121 2.25 8.78 4.58
N VAL A 122 2.92 7.63 4.66
CA VAL A 122 3.08 6.87 5.91
C VAL A 122 3.99 7.55 6.93
N GLN A 123 4.84 8.49 6.50
CA GLN A 123 5.71 9.26 7.39
C GLN A 123 4.91 10.05 8.45
N GLY A 124 3.77 10.64 8.05
CA GLY A 124 2.93 11.40 8.98
C GLY A 124 2.23 10.49 9.99
N GLY A 125 1.63 9.39 9.53
CA GLY A 125 0.92 8.45 10.41
C GLY A 125 1.84 7.69 11.37
N TRP A 126 3.07 7.38 10.94
CA TRP A 126 4.02 6.66 11.79
C TRP A 126 4.56 7.50 12.95
N GLY A 127 4.75 8.81 12.73
CA GLY A 127 5.25 9.74 13.76
C GLY A 127 4.43 9.75 15.05
N GLU A 128 3.14 9.44 14.98
CA GLU A 128 2.24 9.40 16.14
C GLU A 128 2.27 8.07 16.92
N LEU A 129 2.64 6.96 16.27
CA LEU A 129 2.70 5.63 16.90
C LEU A 129 4.00 5.44 17.71
N SER A 130 5.10 6.04 17.26
CA SER A 130 6.41 5.90 17.89
C SER A 130 6.46 6.29 19.38
N PRO A 131 5.88 7.42 19.84
CA PRO A 131 5.92 7.80 21.25
C PRO A 131 5.15 6.86 22.19
N ARG A 132 4.12 6.17 21.69
CA ARG A 132 3.31 5.23 22.48
C ARG A 132 4.04 3.93 22.80
N ALA A 133 5.10 3.61 22.06
CA ALA A 133 5.93 2.44 22.31
C ALA A 133 6.92 2.64 23.48
N CYS A 134 7.19 3.90 23.87
CA CYS A 134 8.15 4.26 24.91
C CYS A 134 7.52 4.38 26.30
N THR A 135 6.22 4.16 26.43
CA THR A 135 5.51 4.13 27.73
C THR A 135 5.34 2.68 28.19
N ASP A 136 5.72 2.43 29.44
CA ASP A 136 5.93 1.10 30.06
C ASP A 136 4.84 0.04 29.78
#